data_AF-A0A2M8P822-F1
#
_entry.id   AF-A0A2M8P822-F1
#
_cell.length_a   1.000
_cell.length_b   1.000
_cell.length_c   1.000
_cell.angle_alpha   90.00
_cell.angle_beta   90.00
_cell.angle_gamma   90.00
#
_symmetry.space_group_name_H-M   'P 1'
#
loop_
_entity.id
_entity.type
_entity.pdbx_description
1 polymer ?
#
loop_
_entity_poly.entity_id
_entity_poly.type
_entity_poly.pdbx_seq_one_letter_code
_entity_poly.pdbx_strand_id
1 'polypeptide(L)'
;PDVAEYIDNPLQIRILESDVIREAQNITFTRLSDNRIKVNLRKDRTVRFRQFYFPGWQLLLDGEPFPIQPDERFGLIETRLPEGEHIVQLDFVGTPIQHISTIISLITVIICVVIIIRGESSESISYADSISLQRSFVIITLVGIVAFAGVNVAWLQENMFRLHSPV
;
A
#
# COMPACT_ATOMS: atom_id res chain seq x y z
N PRO A 1 5.32 11.52 24.09
CA PRO A 1 6.22 11.25 22.94
C PRO A 1 6.18 12.43 21.96
N ASP A 2 7.31 12.73 21.32
CA ASP A 2 7.47 13.86 20.39
C ASP A 2 6.70 13.60 19.08
N VAL A 3 5.62 14.34 18.89
CA VAL A 3 4.69 14.20 17.75
C VAL A 3 5.37 14.56 16.43
N ALA A 4 6.40 15.42 16.50
CA ALA A 4 7.12 15.92 15.34
C ALA A 4 7.76 14.79 14.51
N GLU A 5 8.29 13.75 15.16
CA GLU A 5 9.00 12.68 14.46
C GLU A 5 8.05 11.69 13.74
N TYR A 6 6.78 11.61 14.16
CA TYR A 6 5.75 10.82 13.48
C TYR A 6 5.28 11.48 12.17
N ILE A 7 5.27 12.81 12.13
CA ILE A 7 4.82 13.60 10.97
C ILE A 7 5.74 13.35 9.77
N ASP A 8 7.06 13.36 10.00
CA ASP A 8 8.02 13.25 8.92
C ASP A 8 8.12 11.83 8.35
N ASN A 9 7.90 10.79 9.17
CA ASN A 9 7.94 9.40 8.74
C ASN A 9 6.92 8.52 9.50
N PRO A 10 5.65 8.47 9.06
CA PRO A 10 4.60 7.72 9.75
C PRO A 10 4.76 6.20 9.61
N LEU A 11 5.56 5.73 8.64
CA LEU A 11 5.83 4.30 8.40
C LEU A 11 7.06 3.77 9.15
N GLN A 12 7.63 4.55 10.07
CA GLN A 12 8.73 4.03 10.87
C GLN A 12 8.24 2.85 11.70
N ILE A 13 8.82 1.69 11.45
CA ILE A 13 8.63 0.55 12.35
C ILE A 13 9.20 0.96 13.71
N ARG A 14 8.32 1.16 14.70
CA ARG A 14 8.73 1.27 16.11
C ARG A 14 8.19 0.09 16.86
N ILE A 15 9.02 -0.52 17.68
CA ILE A 15 8.58 -1.56 18.61
C ILE A 15 8.01 -0.85 19.84
N LEU A 16 6.88 -1.33 20.34
CA LEU A 16 6.20 -0.69 21.46
C LEU A 16 7.11 -0.70 22.68
N GLU A 17 7.49 0.49 23.16
CA GLU A 17 8.41 0.67 24.28
C GLU A 17 7.97 -0.10 25.54
N SER A 18 6.68 -0.35 25.77
CA SER A 18 6.23 -1.17 26.90
C SER A 18 6.71 -2.63 26.84
N ASP A 19 6.99 -3.17 25.65
CA ASP A 19 7.62 -4.48 25.47
C ASP A 19 9.15 -4.44 25.60
N VAL A 20 9.73 -3.24 25.51
CA VAL A 20 11.16 -2.99 25.71
C VAL A 20 11.45 -2.65 27.18
N ILE A 21 10.60 -1.86 27.83
CA ILE A 21 10.77 -1.29 29.18
C ILE A 21 10.45 -2.31 30.28
N ARG A 22 9.58 -3.30 30.02
CA ARG A 22 9.35 -4.38 31.01
C ARG A 22 10.56 -5.28 31.18
N GLU A 23 11.49 -5.33 30.23
CA GLU A 23 12.58 -6.32 30.22
C GLU A 23 13.80 -5.83 29.41
N ALA A 24 14.20 -4.58 29.64
CA ALA A 24 15.24 -3.84 28.89
C ALA A 24 16.67 -4.42 28.96
N GLN A 25 16.86 -5.64 29.46
CA GLN A 25 18.21 -6.18 29.67
C GLN A 25 18.76 -7.04 28.54
N ASN A 26 18.01 -7.37 27.48
CA ASN A 26 18.48 -8.38 26.50
C ASN A 26 18.05 -8.22 25.03
N ILE A 27 17.75 -7.00 24.55
CA ILE A 27 17.37 -6.81 23.14
C ILE A 27 18.19 -5.69 22.51
N THR A 28 18.94 -6.01 21.47
CA THR A 28 19.63 -5.03 20.64
C THR A 28 18.82 -4.87 19.35
N PHE A 29 18.34 -3.65 19.13
CA PHE A 29 17.68 -3.26 17.89
C PHE A 29 18.63 -2.39 17.09
N THR A 30 19.09 -2.89 15.95
CA THR A 30 19.86 -2.09 15.00
C THR A 30 18.96 -1.73 13.84
N ARG A 31 18.63 -0.45 13.72
CA ARG A 31 17.87 0.05 12.58
C ARG A 31 18.72 -0.02 11.33
N LEU A 32 18.27 -0.75 10.32
CA LEU A 32 18.95 -0.88 9.04
C LEU A 32 18.38 0.11 8.01
N SER A 33 17.06 0.33 8.02
CA SER A 33 16.38 1.33 7.18
C SER A 33 15.04 1.74 7.80
N ASP A 34 14.24 2.55 7.11
CA ASP A 34 12.91 2.96 7.59
C ASP A 34 11.97 1.78 7.83
N ASN A 35 12.13 0.73 7.03
CA ASN A 35 11.29 -0.45 7.07
C ASN A 35 12.03 -1.75 7.42
N ARG A 36 13.28 -1.67 7.88
CA ARG A 36 14.08 -2.85 8.25
C ARG A 36 14.73 -2.67 9.60
N ILE A 37 14.46 -3.60 10.50
CA ILE A 37 15.05 -3.64 11.84
C ILE A 37 15.75 -4.97 12.02
N LYS A 38 17.00 -4.91 12.45
CA LYS A 38 17.71 -6.07 12.96
C LYS A 38 17.37 -6.24 14.44
N VAL A 39 16.87 -7.41 14.80
CA VAL A 39 16.48 -7.77 16.16
C VAL A 39 17.34 -8.95 16.61
N ASN A 40 17.89 -8.88 17.83
CA ASN A 40 18.52 -10.02 18.47
C ASN A 40 17.71 -10.41 19.71
N LEU A 41 17.06 -11.58 19.67
CA LEU A 41 16.27 -12.14 20.77
C LEU A 41 17.00 -13.33 21.39
N ARG A 42 17.05 -13.39 22.73
CA ARG A 42 17.59 -14.56 23.45
C ARG A 42 16.62 -15.71 23.60
N LYS A 43 15.32 -15.48 23.38
CA LYS A 43 14.22 -16.44 23.50
C LYS A 43 13.08 -16.05 22.57
N ASP A 44 12.31 -17.04 22.13
CA ASP A 44 11.06 -16.84 21.40
C ASP A 44 10.13 -15.90 22.15
N ARG A 45 9.62 -14.89 21.45
CA ARG A 45 8.74 -13.90 22.07
C ARG A 45 7.82 -13.20 21.09
N THR A 46 6.67 -12.81 21.61
CA THR A 46 5.77 -11.87 20.96
C THR A 46 6.37 -10.46 20.93
N VAL A 47 6.31 -9.82 19.76
CA VAL A 47 6.77 -8.46 19.51
C VAL A 47 5.62 -7.69 18.87
N ARG A 48 5.30 -6.53 19.45
CA ARG A 48 4.30 -5.60 18.91
C ARG A 48 4.96 -4.41 18.25
N PHE A 49 4.53 -4.11 17.04
CA PHE A 49 4.92 -2.91 16.30
C PHE A 49 3.88 -1.81 16.54
N ARG A 50 4.32 -0.56 16.64
CA ARG A 50 3.47 0.63 16.77
C ARG A 50 2.81 1.01 15.44
N GLN A 51 2.37 0.00 14.69
CA GLN A 51 1.69 0.11 13.42
C GLN A 51 0.32 -0.56 13.58
N PHE A 52 -0.77 0.11 13.23
CA PHE A 52 -2.09 -0.50 13.26
C PHE A 52 -2.21 -1.55 12.17
N TYR A 53 -2.82 -2.69 12.51
CA TYR A 53 -3.07 -3.77 11.58
C TYR A 53 -4.23 -3.43 10.64
N PHE A 54 -4.00 -3.64 9.35
CA PHE A 54 -5.02 -3.69 8.30
C PHE A 54 -4.66 -4.74 7.26
N PRO A 55 -5.64 -5.32 6.54
CA PRO A 55 -5.34 -6.30 5.50
C PRO A 55 -4.38 -5.74 4.44
N GLY A 56 -3.31 -6.48 4.13
CA GLY A 56 -2.31 -6.11 3.12
C GLY A 56 -0.91 -5.76 3.66
N TRP A 57 -0.72 -5.76 4.98
CA TRP A 57 0.62 -5.80 5.57
C TRP A 57 1.27 -7.17 5.38
N GLN A 58 2.56 -7.15 5.07
CA GLN A 58 3.40 -8.34 4.96
C GLN A 58 4.66 -8.14 5.79
N LEU A 59 4.93 -9.09 6.68
CA LEU A 59 6.20 -9.15 7.41
C LEU A 59 7.11 -10.17 6.73
N LEU A 60 8.35 -9.78 6.50
CA LEU A 60 9.43 -10.64 6.06
C LEU A 60 10.40 -10.84 7.22
N LEU A 61 10.65 -12.10 7.57
CA LEU A 61 11.67 -12.49 8.53
C LEU A 61 12.83 -13.09 7.73
N ASP A 62 13.99 -12.43 7.77
CA ASP A 62 15.18 -12.83 7.00
C ASP A 62 14.95 -12.99 5.49
N GLY A 63 13.95 -12.27 4.96
CA GLY A 63 13.56 -12.31 3.54
C GLY A 63 12.40 -13.24 3.21
N GLU A 64 11.93 -14.05 4.17
CA GLU A 64 10.82 -14.98 3.96
C GLU A 64 9.50 -14.47 4.58
N PRO A 65 8.34 -14.68 3.94
CA PRO A 65 7.04 -14.29 4.50
C PRO A 65 6.79 -14.91 5.87
N PHE A 66 6.47 -14.07 6.85
CA PHE A 66 6.23 -14.50 8.23
C PHE A 66 4.86 -14.00 8.71
N PRO A 67 4.09 -14.83 9.44
CA PRO A 67 2.74 -14.48 9.84
C PRO A 67 2.70 -13.31 10.83
N ILE A 68 1.68 -12.47 10.65
CA ILE A 68 1.33 -11.38 11.56
C ILE A 68 -0.13 -11.49 11.96
N GLN A 69 -0.44 -10.98 13.14
CA GLN A 69 -1.79 -10.94 13.69
C GLN A 69 -2.06 -9.57 14.32
N PRO A 70 -3.33 -9.11 14.35
CA PRO A 70 -3.68 -7.95 15.15
C PRO A 70 -3.62 -8.29 16.65
N ASP A 71 -2.99 -7.41 17.42
CA ASP A 71 -3.05 -7.43 18.88
C ASP A 71 -4.50 -7.21 19.36
N GLU A 72 -4.94 -8.05 20.30
CA GLU A 72 -6.33 -8.04 20.79
C GLU A 72 -6.72 -6.75 21.52
N ARG A 73 -5.73 -6.04 22.08
CA ARG A 73 -5.98 -4.90 22.97
C ARG A 73 -5.97 -3.56 22.24
N PHE A 74 -5.07 -3.39 21.27
CA PHE A 74 -4.84 -2.13 20.59
C PHE A 74 -4.97 -2.22 19.08
N GLY A 75 -5.17 -3.41 18.50
CA GLY A 75 -5.26 -3.60 17.05
C GLY A 75 -3.94 -3.31 16.32
N LEU A 76 -2.82 -3.39 17.03
CA LEU A 76 -1.48 -3.19 16.50
C LEU A 76 -0.98 -4.46 15.81
N ILE A 77 0.01 -4.34 14.92
CA ILE A 77 0.64 -5.51 14.31
C ILE A 77 1.47 -6.22 15.37
N GLU A 78 1.18 -7.50 15.56
CA GLU A 78 1.84 -8.40 16.48
C GLU A 78 2.38 -9.62 15.73
N THR A 79 3.54 -10.11 16.14
CA THR A 79 4.12 -11.36 15.64
C THR A 79 4.93 -12.06 16.72
N ARG A 80 5.08 -13.39 16.61
CA ARG A 80 5.92 -14.18 17.52
C ARG A 80 7.24 -14.50 16.85
N LEU A 81 8.29 -13.77 17.22
CA LEU A 81 9.63 -13.97 16.67
C LEU A 81 10.36 -15.11 17.42
N PRO A 82 11.08 -15.98 16.70
CA PRO A 82 11.93 -16.99 17.31
C PRO A 82 13.18 -16.38 17.96
N GLU A 83 13.86 -17.16 18.79
CA GLU A 83 15.17 -16.81 19.33
C GLU A 83 16.24 -16.73 18.22
N GLY A 84 17.14 -15.77 18.35
CA GLY A 84 18.22 -15.55 17.40
C GLY A 84 18.31 -14.11 16.90
N GLU A 85 19.17 -13.95 15.90
CA GLU A 85 19.36 -12.69 15.20
C GLU A 85 18.58 -12.73 13.89
N HIS A 86 17.63 -11.82 13.75
CA HIS A 86 16.72 -11.77 12.62
C HIS A 86 16.60 -10.36 12.05
N ILE A 87 16.41 -10.26 10.74
CA ILE A 87 16.05 -9.04 10.06
C ILE A 87 14.55 -9.07 9.83
N VAL A 88 13.85 -8.13 10.47
CA VAL A 88 12.42 -7.92 10.30
C VAL A 88 12.20 -6.79 9.33
N GLN A 89 11.37 -7.03 8.32
CA GLN A 89 10.91 -6.04 7.35
C GLN A 89 9.39 -6.06 7.29
N LEU A 90 8.73 -4.90 7.23
CA LEU A 90 7.26 -4.82 7.33
C LEU A 90 6.68 -3.94 6.22
N ASP A 91 6.36 -4.50 5.06
CA ASP A 91 5.86 -3.72 3.92
C ASP A 91 4.34 -3.76 3.82
N PHE A 92 3.75 -2.66 3.35
CA PHE A 92 2.36 -2.67 2.90
C PHE A 92 2.30 -2.97 1.40
N VAL A 93 1.91 -4.19 1.05
CA VAL A 93 1.87 -4.70 -0.34
C VAL A 93 0.45 -4.60 -0.94
N GLY A 94 -0.54 -4.23 -0.11
CA GLY A 94 -1.94 -4.20 -0.48
C GLY A 94 -2.58 -5.59 -0.46
N THR A 95 -3.86 -5.66 -0.81
CA THR A 95 -4.62 -6.93 -0.79
C THR A 95 -4.79 -7.52 -2.18
N PRO A 96 -4.87 -8.85 -2.34
CA PRO A 96 -5.16 -9.46 -3.64
C PRO A 96 -6.43 -8.92 -4.29
N ILE A 97 -7.45 -8.58 -3.50
CA ILE A 97 -8.70 -8.00 -4.00
C ILE A 97 -8.51 -6.59 -4.57
N GLN A 98 -7.65 -5.76 -3.99
CA GLN A 98 -7.31 -4.45 -4.54
C GLN A 98 -6.66 -4.59 -5.92
N HIS A 99 -5.72 -5.53 -6.05
CA HIS A 99 -5.03 -5.82 -7.31
C HIS A 99 -6.01 -6.31 -8.39
N ILE A 100 -6.87 -7.29 -8.04
CA ILE A 100 -7.87 -7.85 -8.96
C ILE A 100 -8.89 -6.80 -9.38
N SER A 101 -9.41 -6.00 -8.44
CA SER A 101 -10.43 -4.97 -8.72
C SER A 101 -9.89 -3.87 -9.63
N THR A 102 -8.61 -3.52 -9.48
CA THR A 102 -7.92 -2.56 -10.36
C THR A 102 -7.86 -3.10 -11.79
N ILE A 103 -7.52 -4.37 -11.98
CA ILE A 103 -7.49 -5.02 -13.30
C ILE A 103 -8.89 -5.06 -13.92
N ILE A 104 -9.92 -5.44 -13.16
CA ILE A 104 -11.30 -5.48 -13.65
C ILE A 104 -11.78 -4.09 -14.08
N SER A 105 -11.48 -3.06 -13.29
CA SER A 105 -11.83 -1.68 -13.61
C SER A 105 -11.15 -1.23 -14.91
N LEU A 106 -9.86 -1.53 -15.07
CA LEU A 106 -9.11 -1.23 -16.29
C LEU A 106 -9.69 -1.93 -17.52
N ILE A 107 -10.04 -3.21 -17.41
CA ILE A 107 -10.69 -3.98 -18.48
C ILE A 107 -12.04 -3.35 -18.86
N THR A 108 -12.85 -2.97 -17.86
CA THR A 108 -14.16 -2.35 -18.08
C THR A 108 -14.01 -1.04 -18.86
N VAL A 109 -13.05 -0.20 -18.48
CA VAL A 109 -12.72 1.05 -19.16
C VAL A 109 -12.32 0.80 -20.62
N ILE A 110 -11.47 -0.21 -20.88
CA ILE A 110 -11.08 -0.60 -22.25
C ILE A 110 -12.30 -1.05 -23.08
N ILE A 111 -13.18 -1.88 -22.50
CA ILE A 111 -14.40 -2.34 -23.19
C ILE A 111 -15.29 -1.15 -23.54
N CYS A 112 -15.50 -0.21 -22.61
CA CYS A 112 -16.28 1.00 -22.86
C CYS A 112 -15.69 1.83 -24.02
N VAL A 113 -14.36 2.01 -24.06
CA VAL A 113 -13.68 2.69 -25.17
C VAL A 113 -13.91 1.98 -26.49
N VAL A 114 -13.76 0.65 -26.53
CA VAL A 114 -13.95 -0.14 -27.75
C VAL A 114 -15.38 -0.04 -28.26
N ILE A 115 -16.38 -0.12 -27.37
CA ILE A 115 -17.79 0.06 -27.75
C ILE A 115 -18.02 1.47 -28.32
N ILE A 116 -17.50 2.50 -27.65
CA ILE A 116 -17.63 3.88 -28.11
C ILE A 116 -17.00 4.06 -29.47
N ILE A 117 -15.82 3.47 -29.76
CA ILE A 117 -15.13 3.56 -31.06
C ILE A 117 -15.84 2.74 -32.15
N ARG A 118 -16.46 1.60 -31.83
CA ARG A 118 -17.14 0.75 -32.82
C ARG A 118 -18.58 1.17 -33.11
N GLY A 119 -19.20 1.97 -32.23
CA GLY A 119 -20.58 2.45 -32.35
C GLY A 119 -20.82 3.57 -33.39
N GLU A 120 -20.29 3.44 -34.61
CA GLU A 120 -20.67 4.30 -35.74
C GLU A 120 -21.12 3.40 -36.89
N SER A 121 -22.44 3.18 -37.00
CA SER A 121 -23.14 2.75 -38.22
C SER A 121 -24.67 2.73 -37.97
N SER A 122 -25.32 3.90 -38.06
CA SER A 122 -26.71 4.00 -38.54
C SER A 122 -27.05 5.46 -38.89
N GLU A 123 -26.97 5.73 -40.20
CA GLU A 123 -27.61 6.75 -41.06
C GLU A 123 -28.21 8.08 -40.51
N SER A 124 -27.55 9.17 -40.93
CA SER A 124 -28.04 10.36 -41.69
C SER A 124 -29.18 11.27 -41.19
N ILE A 125 -28.89 12.20 -40.26
CA ILE A 125 -29.48 13.58 -40.25
C ILE A 125 -28.42 14.58 -39.69
N SER A 126 -28.43 15.83 -40.17
CA SER A 126 -27.53 16.99 -39.92
C SER A 126 -27.33 17.42 -38.43
N TYR A 127 -26.93 16.49 -37.57
CA TYR A 127 -26.38 16.68 -36.21
C TYR A 127 -24.93 16.18 -36.09
N ALA A 128 -24.39 15.62 -37.19
CA ALA A 128 -23.15 14.84 -37.24
C ALA A 128 -21.87 15.60 -36.82
N ASP A 129 -21.80 16.92 -37.01
CA ASP A 129 -20.61 17.70 -36.62
C ASP A 129 -20.49 17.88 -35.09
N SER A 130 -21.61 18.07 -34.39
CA SER A 130 -21.60 18.22 -32.92
C SER A 130 -21.31 16.90 -32.19
N ILE A 131 -21.78 15.78 -32.74
CA ILE A 131 -21.62 14.44 -32.14
C ILE A 131 -20.22 13.86 -32.42
N SER A 132 -19.63 14.12 -33.58
CA SER A 132 -18.26 13.67 -33.91
C SER A 132 -17.19 14.38 -33.07
N LEU A 133 -17.37 15.68 -32.80
CA LEU A 133 -16.56 16.44 -31.83
C LEU A 133 -16.72 15.86 -30.40
N GLN A 134 -17.95 15.52 -29.99
CA GLN A 134 -18.21 14.97 -28.66
C GLN A 134 -17.64 13.54 -28.48
N ARG A 135 -17.71 12.69 -29.51
CA ARG A 135 -17.16 11.32 -29.50
C ARG A 135 -15.64 11.33 -29.43
N SER A 136 -14.99 12.22 -30.18
CA SER A 136 -13.54 12.42 -30.14
C SER A 136 -13.08 12.95 -28.78
N PHE A 137 -13.83 13.90 -28.20
CA PHE A 137 -13.55 14.44 -26.87
C PHE A 137 -13.65 13.35 -25.78
N VAL A 138 -14.67 12.49 -25.83
CA VAL A 138 -14.82 11.37 -24.89
C VAL A 138 -13.66 10.38 -25.04
N ILE A 139 -13.29 10.00 -26.26
CA ILE A 139 -12.17 9.07 -26.49
C ILE A 139 -10.85 9.66 -25.98
N ILE A 140 -10.55 10.93 -26.30
CA ILE A 140 -9.35 11.62 -25.83
C ILE A 140 -9.32 11.71 -24.31
N THR A 141 -10.45 12.06 -23.67
CA THR A 141 -10.55 12.13 -22.21
C THR A 141 -10.30 10.77 -21.58
N LEU A 142 -10.87 9.71 -22.14
CA LEU A 142 -10.79 8.37 -21.59
C LEU A 142 -9.39 7.76 -21.79
N VAL A 143 -8.78 7.97 -22.96
CA VAL A 143 -7.36 7.65 -23.20
C VAL A 143 -6.46 8.45 -22.26
N GLY A 144 -6.78 9.73 -22.03
CA GLY A 144 -6.08 10.58 -21.06
C GLY A 144 -6.18 10.04 -19.63
N ILE A 145 -7.34 9.57 -19.20
CA ILE A 145 -7.53 8.93 -17.88
C ILE A 145 -6.73 7.64 -17.78
N VAL A 146 -6.74 6.79 -18.81
CA VAL A 146 -5.97 5.54 -18.82
C VAL A 146 -4.47 5.80 -18.84
N ALA A 147 -4.00 6.75 -19.64
CA ALA A 147 -2.61 7.17 -19.68
C ALA A 147 -2.18 7.80 -18.35
N PHE A 148 -2.99 8.67 -17.77
CA PHE A 148 -2.75 9.27 -16.45
C PHE A 148 -2.70 8.19 -15.36
N ALA A 149 -3.63 7.24 -15.35
CA ALA A 149 -3.62 6.12 -14.42
C ALA A 149 -2.39 5.22 -14.61
N GLY A 150 -2.00 4.92 -15.85
CA GLY A 150 -0.81 4.13 -16.16
C GLY A 150 0.48 4.82 -15.73
N VAL A 151 0.61 6.12 -15.99
CA VAL A 151 1.73 6.95 -15.51
C VAL A 151 1.71 7.03 -13.98
N ASN A 152 0.54 7.12 -13.36
CA ASN A 152 0.40 7.13 -11.91
C ASN A 152 0.86 5.82 -11.28
N VAL A 153 0.54 4.69 -11.90
CA VAL A 153 1.01 3.37 -11.46
C VAL A 153 2.52 3.20 -11.70
N ALA A 154 3.04 3.65 -12.84
CA ALA A 154 4.43 3.42 -13.24
C ALA A 154 5.44 4.42 -12.63
N TRP A 155 5.01 5.64 -12.29
CA TRP A 155 5.91 6.73 -11.89
C TRP A 155 5.57 7.34 -10.52
N LEU A 156 4.33 7.21 -10.03
CA LEU A 156 3.85 7.98 -8.87
C LEU A 156 3.60 7.14 -7.61
N GLN A 157 4.13 5.92 -7.52
CA GLN A 157 4.15 5.15 -6.28
C GLN A 157 5.05 5.76 -5.18
N GLU A 158 5.92 6.73 -5.49
CA GLU A 158 6.84 7.28 -4.48
C GLU A 158 6.40 8.58 -3.78
N ASN A 159 5.56 9.46 -4.37
CA ASN A 159 5.43 10.83 -3.84
C ASN A 159 4.02 11.42 -3.61
N MET A 160 2.98 11.08 -4.37
CA MET A 160 1.72 11.87 -4.34
C MET A 160 0.62 11.37 -3.38
N PHE A 161 0.75 10.16 -2.83
CA PHE A 161 -0.18 9.62 -1.81
C PHE A 161 0.52 9.29 -0.50
N ARG A 162 1.46 10.14 -0.05
CA ARG A 162 1.71 10.22 1.39
C ARG A 162 0.46 10.80 2.02
N LEU A 163 -0.44 9.92 2.47
CA LEU A 163 -1.50 10.25 3.42
C LEU A 163 -0.79 10.82 4.65
N HIS A 164 -0.64 12.14 4.69
CA HIS A 164 -0.37 12.84 5.93
C HIS A 164 -1.65 12.64 6.74
N SER A 165 -1.60 11.79 7.75
CA SER A 165 -2.67 11.72 8.73
C SER A 165 -2.84 13.13 9.29
N PRO A 166 -4.01 13.78 9.14
CA PRO A 166 -4.23 15.07 9.75
C PRO A 166 -4.25 14.83 11.27
N VAL A 167 -3.25 15.35 11.96
CA VAL A 167 -3.29 15.57 13.41
C VAL A 167 -3.08 17.06 13.63
#